data_AF-A0A378IFW9-F1
#
_entry.id   AF-A0A378IFW9-F1
#
_cell.length_a   1.000
_cell.length_b   1.000
_cell.length_c   1.000
_cell.angle_alpha   90.00
_cell.angle_beta   90.00
_cell.angle_gamma   90.00
#
_symmetry.space_group_name_H-M   'P 1'
#
loop_
_entity.id
_entity.type
_entity.pdbx_description
1 polymer ?
#
loop_
_entity_poly.entity_id
_entity_poly.type
_entity_poly.pdbx_seq_one_letter_code
_entity_poly.pdbx_strand_id
1 'polypeptide(L)' 'MIKGYIGKKIFEELINSGLKLITKKRKNMKDKLDISNYEKQLLNQRRIIETVIGHLKHCYQVCHTRHRSIINAMTGLRL' A
#
# COMPACT_ATOMS: atom_id res chain seq x y z
N MET A 1 -9.49 2.48 1.71
CA MET A 1 -8.33 2.13 0.88
C MET A 1 -7.89 3.39 0.12
N ILE A 2 -6.87 4.09 0.62
CA ILE A 2 -6.44 5.39 0.09
C ILE A 2 -5.83 5.14 -1.29
N LYS A 3 -6.50 5.61 -2.35
CA LYS A 3 -6.00 5.58 -3.72
C LYS A 3 -5.00 6.74 -3.92
N GLY A 4 -3.95 6.79 -3.10
CA GLY A 4 -2.90 7.79 -3.19
C GLY A 4 -2.06 7.55 -4.45
N TYR A 5 -1.92 8.58 -5.27
CA TYR A 5 -1.02 8.59 -6.42
C TYR A 5 0.42 8.63 -5.88
N ILE A 6 1.27 7.69 -6.30
CA ILE A 6 2.71 7.81 -6.06
C ILE A 6 3.26 8.82 -7.07
N GLY A 7 3.86 9.90 -6.57
CA GLY A 7 4.50 10.91 -7.41
C GLY A 7 5.66 10.33 -8.21
N LYS A 8 5.98 10.95 -9.37
CA LYS A 8 7.05 10.50 -10.27
C LYS A 8 8.40 10.35 -9.54
N LYS A 9 8.70 11.25 -8.62
CA LYS A 9 9.93 11.24 -7.81
C LYS A 9 10.05 9.96 -6.97
N ILE A 10 8.98 9.59 -6.27
CA ILE A 10 8.95 8.37 -5.43
C ILE A 10 9.08 7.13 -6.31
N PHE A 11 8.47 7.13 -7.51
CA PHE A 11 8.62 6.02 -8.45
C PHE A 11 10.08 5.86 -8.92
N GLU A 12 10.77 6.95 -9.21
CA GLU A 12 12.19 6.95 -9.59
C GLU A 12 13.08 6.49 -8.42
N GLU A 13 12.81 6.96 -7.20
CA GLU A 13 13.51 6.50 -5.98
C GLU A 13 13.33 5.00 -5.73
N LEU A 14 12.11 4.48 -5.92
CA LEU A 14 11.82 3.04 -5.79
C LEU A 14 12.58 2.22 -6.83
N ILE A 15 12.60 2.65 -8.09
CA ILE A 15 13.36 1.98 -9.15
C ILE A 15 14.86 1.99 -8.83
N ASN A 16 15.40 3.14 -8.38
CA ASN A 16 16.80 3.24 -7.99
C ASN A 16 17.15 2.33 -6.81
N SER A 17 16.18 2.07 -5.93
CA SER A 17 16.32 1.13 -4.81
C SER A 17 16.12 -0.33 -5.22
N GLY A 18 15.94 -0.63 -6.51
CA GLY A 18 15.68 -1.98 -7.04
C GLY A 18 14.25 -2.48 -6.84
N LEU A 19 13.33 -1.62 -6.39
CA LEU A 19 11.94 -1.97 -6.13
C LEU A 19 11.06 -1.65 -7.35
N LYS A 20 10.55 -2.69 -8.00
CA LYS A 20 9.59 -2.55 -9.10
C LYS A 20 8.16 -2.37 -8.56
N LEU A 21 7.53 -1.25 -8.87
CA LEU A 21 6.15 -0.98 -8.49
C LEU A 21 5.17 -1.58 -9.51
N ILE A 22 4.44 -2.62 -9.10
CA ILE A 22 3.39 -3.25 -9.92
C ILE A 22 2.02 -2.67 -9.55
N THR A 23 1.41 -1.92 -10.48
CA THR A 23 0.08 -1.29 -10.28
C THR A 23 -0.80 -1.40 -11.52
N LYS A 24 -2.13 -1.34 -11.34
CA LYS A 24 -3.06 -1.26 -12.47
C LYS A 24 -2.93 0.09 -13.17
N LYS A 25 -2.84 0.08 -14.51
CA LYS A 25 -2.88 1.30 -15.34
C LYS A 25 -4.14 2.10 -15.05
N ARG A 26 -3.99 3.40 -14.80
CA ARG A 26 -5.10 4.36 -14.71
C ARG A 26 -5.00 5.38 -15.85
N LYS A 27 -6.13 6.00 -16.21
CA LYS A 27 -6.24 6.90 -17.36
C LYS A 27 -5.26 8.09 -17.39
N ASN A 28 -4.71 8.51 -16.25
CA ASN A 28 -3.77 9.65 -16.15
C ASN A 28 -2.31 9.21 -15.95
N MET A 29 -2.00 7.92 -16.07
CA MET A 29 -0.64 7.40 -15.93
C MET A 29 0.06 7.41 -17.29
N LYS A 30 1.34 7.79 -17.33
CA LYS A 30 2.15 7.70 -18.54
C LYS A 30 2.18 6.25 -19.04
N ASP A 31 2.10 6.05 -20.35
CA ASP A 31 1.97 4.75 -21.04
C ASP A 31 3.12 3.74 -20.85
N LYS A 32 4.11 4.04 -20.01
CA LYS A 32 5.37 3.27 -19.90
C LYS A 32 5.35 2.07 -18.95
N LEU A 33 4.21 1.70 -18.37
CA LEU A 33 4.17 0.52 -17.51
C LEU A 33 3.91 -0.72 -18.36
N ASP A 34 4.98 -1.30 -18.87
CA ASP A 34 4.94 -2.64 -19.43
C ASP A 34 4.79 -3.64 -18.28
N ILE A 35 3.60 -4.24 -18.19
CA ILE A 35 3.21 -5.17 -17.13
C ILE A 35 3.24 -6.56 -17.75
N SER A 36 4.16 -7.40 -17.28
CA SER A 36 4.24 -8.79 -17.72
C SER A 36 2.95 -9.55 -17.39
N ASN A 37 2.66 -10.62 -18.12
CA ASN A 37 1.48 -11.45 -17.88
C ASN A 37 1.45 -12.01 -16.45
N TYR A 38 2.62 -12.33 -15.89
CA TYR A 38 2.75 -12.74 -14.49
C TYR A 38 2.33 -11.63 -13.51
N GLU A 39 2.76 -10.39 -13.76
CA GLU A 39 2.42 -9.23 -12.93
C GLU A 39 0.92 -8.91 -13.01
N LYS A 40 0.29 -9.12 -14.18
CA LYS A 40 -1.17 -9.03 -14.32
C LYS A 40 -1.89 -10.09 -13.46
N GLN A 41 -1.37 -11.32 -13.42
CA GLN A 41 -1.94 -12.37 -12.58
C GLN A 41 -1.84 -12.03 -11.08
N LEU A 42 -0.70 -11.50 -10.63
CA LEU A 42 -0.53 -11.00 -9.26
C LEU A 42 -1.53 -9.88 -8.94
N LEU A 43 -1.74 -8.94 -9.86
CA LEU A 43 -2.72 -7.86 -9.69
C LEU A 43 -4.17 -8.38 -9.63
N ASN A 44 -4.48 -9.50 -10.29
CA ASN A 44 -5.78 -10.15 -10.21
C ASN A 44 -5.98 -10.88 -8.88
N GLN A 45 -4.94 -11.53 -8.37
CA GLN A 45 -4.95 -12.23 -7.08
C GLN A 45 -4.64 -11.31 -5.88
N ARG A 46 -4.51 -10.00 -6.11
CA ARG A 46 -4.13 -9.00 -5.09
C ARG A 46 -4.94 -9.09 -3.80
N ARG A 47 -6.24 -9.42 -3.88
CA ARG A 47 -7.09 -9.58 -2.70
C ARG A 47 -6.58 -10.68 -1.78
N ILE A 48 -6.23 -11.84 -2.33
CA ILE A 48 -5.70 -12.99 -1.58
C ILE A 48 -4.35 -12.63 -0.96
N ILE A 49 -3.47 -12.02 -1.76
CA ILE A 49 -2.15 -11.56 -1.32
C ILE A 49 -2.28 -10.56 -0.16
N GLU A 50 -3.16 -9.57 -0.27
CA GLU A 50 -3.42 -8.59 0.78
C GLU A 50 -3.99 -9.24 2.05
N THR A 51 -4.88 -10.23 1.92
CA THR A 51 -5.42 -10.99 3.06
C THR A 51 -4.33 -11.77 3.78
N VAL A 52 -3.48 -12.50 3.06
CA VAL A 52 -2.37 -13.26 3.65
C VAL A 52 -1.39 -12.34 4.33
N ILE A 53 -0.97 -11.24 3.68
CA ILE A 53 -0.10 -10.23 4.29
C ILE A 53 -0.74 -9.63 5.54
N GLY A 54 -2.04 -9.35 5.51
CA GLY A 54 -2.79 -8.85 6.66
C GLY A 54 -2.78 -9.84 7.83
N HIS A 55 -2.97 -11.12 7.53
CA HIS A 55 -2.95 -12.18 8.54
C HIS A 55 -1.55 -12.35 9.15
N LEU A 56 -0.51 -12.38 8.32
CA LEU A 56 0.88 -12.45 8.78
C LEU A 56 1.21 -11.25 9.68
N LYS A 57 0.85 -10.03 9.28
CA LYS A 57 1.06 -8.83 10.11
C LYS A 57 0.35 -8.91 11.46
N HIS A 58 -0.82 -9.55 11.51
CA HIS A 58 -1.57 -9.76 12.74
C HIS A 58 -0.89 -10.81 13.63
N CYS A 59 -0.56 -11.98 13.09
CA CYS A 59 0.10 -13.07 13.83
C CYS A 59 1.44 -12.65 14.43
N TYR A 60 2.23 -11.89 13.67
CA TYR A 60 3.56 -11.44 14.10
C TYR A 60 3.56 -10.08 14.81
N GLN A 61 2.39 -9.49 15.08
CA GLN A 61 2.25 -8.16 15.73
C GLN A 61 3.12 -7.05 15.09
N VAL A 62 3.47 -7.21 13.81
CA VAL A 62 4.35 -6.27 13.08
C VAL A 62 3.69 -4.90 12.93
N CYS A 63 2.37 -4.87 12.93
CA CYS A 63 1.60 -3.63 13.06
C CYS A 63 1.64 -3.18 14.52
N HIS A 64 2.57 -2.28 14.84
CA HIS A 64 2.58 -1.56 16.11
C HIS A 64 1.18 -1.04 16.46
N THR A 65 0.84 -1.11 17.74
CA THR A 65 -0.34 -0.44 18.32
C THR A 65 -0.42 0.95 17.72
N ARG A 66 -1.51 1.22 17.00
CA ARG A 66 -1.85 2.59 16.62
C ARG A 66 -2.03 3.34 17.94
N HIS A 67 -0.99 4.02 18.42
CA HIS A 67 -1.16 5.09 19.39
C HIS A 67 -2.04 6.14 18.71
N ARG A 68 -3.36 5.98 18.83
CA ARG A 68 -4.25 7.14 18.72
C ARG A 68 -3.73 8.11 19.77
N SER A 69 -3.44 9.34 19.36
CA SER A 69 -2.95 10.38 20.26
C SER A 69 -3.78 10.39 21.54
N ILE A 70 -3.12 10.48 22.70
CA ILE A 70 -3.77 10.62 24.01
C ILE A 70 -4.76 11.80 23.98
N ILE A 71 -4.44 12.82 23.19
CA ILE A 71 -5.26 14.00 22.94
C ILE A 71 -6.67 13.62 22.42
N ASN A 72 -6.79 12.65 21.51
CA ASN A 72 -8.09 12.20 20.99
C ASN A 72 -8.85 11.29 21.97
N ALA A 73 -8.17 10.70 22.96
CA ALA A 73 -8.82 9.94 24.02
C ALA A 73 -9.45 10.85 25.08
N MET A 74 -8.81 11.99 25.39
CA MET A 74 -9.34 12.95 26.38
C MET A 74 -10.54 13.75 25.89
N THR A 75 -10.71 13.96 24.57
CA THR A 75 -11.88 14.66 24.02
C THR A 75 -13.21 13.89 24.16
N GLY A 76 -13.16 12.60 24.55
CA GLY A 76 -14.35 11.78 24.83
C GLY A 76 -14.82 11.82 26.29
N LEU A 77 -14.00 12.34 27.21
CA LEU A 77 -14.37 12.59 28.60
C LEU A 77 -14.76 14.07 28.75
N ARG A 78 -15.94 14.40 28.23
CA ARG A 78 -16.60 15.65 28.58
C ARG A 78 -17.34 15.39 29.90
N LEU A 79 -16.74 15.83 31.01
CA LEU A 79 -17.49 16.17 32.23
C LEU A 79 -18.40 17.37 31.93
#